data_AF-A0A0P7AMD1-F1
#
_entry.id   AF-A0A0P7AMD1-F1
#
_cell.length_a   1.000
_cell.length_b   1.000
_cell.length_c   1.000
_cell.angle_alpha   90.00
_cell.angle_beta   90.00
_cell.angle_gamma   90.00
#
_symmetry.space_group_name_H-M   'P 1'
#
loop_
_entity.id
_entity.type
_entity.pdbx_description
1 polymer ?
#
loop_
_entity_poly.entity_id
_entity_poly.type
_entity_poly.pdbx_seq_one_letter_code
_entity_poly.pdbx_strand_id
1 'polypeptide(L)'
;MVNLFQDKTPMKFPLLYFMLLTFGTCLGQSSQMDLKTYFSESEIMDLNLITDFFQSEFCGNTDRTKFGSCITSSLPKLNDWEYKYLRKKISWKKQKKLYSKISDSTFNKIWAICNSTFLVSKPKYEHKMICFSQNPVILSFVKALGKSNRFLGNYAEKLEIVGGFNNINDISISLVDHSEEWNLKDRNIQIFLAIQYLTQNDMLKRDRKVGRLEKRYTRELSKKSKKTVPNNG
;
A
#
# COMPACT_ATOMS: atom_id res chain seq x y z
N MET A 1 -52.30 62.43 27.09
CA MET A 1 -51.12 62.53 27.97
C MET A 1 -50.00 61.71 27.35
N VAL A 2 -48.86 62.38 27.12
CA VAL A 2 -47.49 61.86 26.96
C VAL A 2 -47.13 61.07 25.68
N ASN A 3 -46.31 61.75 24.87
CA ASN A 3 -45.42 61.22 23.82
C ASN A 3 -44.46 60.15 24.35
N LEU A 4 -44.01 59.24 23.49
CA LEU A 4 -42.60 58.82 23.46
C LEU A 4 -42.20 58.38 22.04
N PHE A 5 -41.24 59.11 21.50
CA PHE A 5 -40.47 58.81 20.29
C PHE A 5 -39.86 57.41 20.33
N GLN A 6 -39.78 56.73 19.18
CA GLN A 6 -38.48 56.29 18.67
C GLN A 6 -38.54 55.93 17.18
N ASP A 7 -37.83 56.76 16.43
CA ASP A 7 -37.45 56.62 15.04
C ASP A 7 -36.50 55.41 14.88
N LYS A 8 -36.81 54.49 13.96
CA LYS A 8 -35.87 53.46 13.50
C LYS A 8 -35.84 53.50 11.98
N THR A 9 -34.83 54.19 11.47
CA THR A 9 -34.47 54.23 10.06
C THR A 9 -34.36 52.83 9.47
N PRO A 10 -34.93 52.56 8.28
CA PRO A 10 -34.74 51.29 7.59
C PRO A 10 -33.28 51.15 7.12
N MET A 11 -32.61 50.07 7.53
CA MET A 11 -31.27 49.68 7.06
C MET A 11 -31.27 49.59 5.53
N LYS A 12 -30.48 50.46 4.87
CA LYS A 12 -30.44 50.65 3.41
C LYS A 12 -29.54 49.68 2.63
N PHE A 13 -29.13 48.52 3.17
CA PHE A 13 -28.25 47.61 2.43
C PHE A 13 -28.46 46.11 2.77
N PRO A 14 -29.56 45.48 2.32
CA PRO A 14 -29.71 44.02 2.43
C PRO A 14 -28.80 43.25 1.46
N LEU A 15 -28.22 43.91 0.46
CA LEU A 15 -27.40 43.28 -0.60
C LEU A 15 -25.95 43.01 -0.18
N LEU A 16 -25.43 43.66 0.86
CA LEU A 16 -24.02 43.50 1.25
C LEU A 16 -23.77 42.22 2.08
N TYR A 17 -24.81 41.68 2.73
CA TYR A 17 -24.68 40.49 3.57
C TYR A 17 -24.70 39.17 2.76
N PHE A 18 -25.20 39.21 1.51
CA PHE A 18 -25.23 38.04 0.62
C PHE A 18 -23.92 37.80 -0.14
N MET A 19 -23.02 38.80 -0.22
CA MET A 19 -21.71 38.66 -0.87
C MET A 19 -20.63 38.00 0.01
N LEU A 20 -20.88 37.79 1.31
CA LEU A 20 -19.90 37.16 2.22
C LEU A 20 -20.04 35.64 2.34
N LEU A 21 -21.00 35.02 1.63
CA LEU A 21 -21.24 33.57 1.64
C LEU A 21 -20.68 32.82 0.42
N THR A 22 -20.02 33.51 -0.52
CA THR A 22 -19.50 32.89 -1.76
C THR A 22 -18.02 32.47 -1.70
N PHE A 23 -17.32 32.66 -0.58
CA PHE A 23 -15.92 32.24 -0.40
C PHE A 23 -15.73 31.03 0.52
N GLY A 24 -16.78 30.22 0.69
CA GLY A 24 -16.79 29.06 1.60
C GLY A 24 -16.64 27.68 0.94
N THR A 25 -16.50 27.59 -0.39
CA THR A 25 -16.15 26.31 -1.03
C THR A 25 -14.68 26.36 -1.43
N CYS A 26 -13.82 26.06 -0.45
CA CYS A 26 -12.56 25.42 -0.76
C CYS A 26 -12.91 24.11 -1.47
N LEU A 27 -13.06 24.17 -2.80
CA LEU A 27 -13.09 23.02 -3.67
C LEU A 27 -11.88 22.20 -3.27
N GLY A 28 -12.13 21.03 -2.66
CA GLY A 28 -11.11 20.12 -2.19
C GLY A 28 -10.10 19.92 -3.30
N GLN A 29 -8.96 20.60 -3.18
CA GLN A 29 -7.84 20.39 -4.05
C GLN A 29 -7.32 19.02 -3.62
N SER A 30 -7.88 17.95 -4.19
CA SER A 30 -7.19 16.68 -4.21
C SER A 30 -5.97 16.95 -5.08
N SER A 31 -4.90 17.48 -4.47
CA SER A 31 -3.63 17.69 -5.13
C SER A 31 -3.09 16.30 -5.41
N GLN A 32 -3.55 15.73 -6.51
CA GLN A 32 -3.06 14.46 -6.99
C GLN A 32 -1.58 14.71 -7.27
N MET A 33 -0.73 14.12 -6.43
CA MET A 33 0.70 14.34 -6.49
C MET A 33 1.21 14.01 -7.90
N ASP A 34 2.02 14.89 -8.49
CA ASP A 34 2.59 14.65 -9.80
C ASP A 34 3.79 13.71 -9.70
N LEU A 35 3.67 12.51 -10.27
CA LEU A 35 4.74 11.52 -10.35
C LEU A 35 6.01 12.06 -11.03
N LYS A 36 5.88 13.03 -11.94
CA LYS A 36 7.03 13.66 -12.62
C LYS A 36 7.98 14.38 -11.65
N THR A 37 7.52 14.69 -10.44
CA THR A 37 8.35 15.23 -9.35
C THR A 37 9.38 14.21 -8.85
N TYR A 38 9.12 12.91 -9.01
CA TYR A 38 9.92 11.83 -8.41
C TYR A 38 10.55 10.91 -9.47
N PHE A 39 9.86 10.72 -10.59
CA PHE A 39 10.20 9.72 -11.59
C PHE A 39 10.30 10.35 -12.97
N SER A 40 11.26 9.87 -13.76
CA SER A 40 11.34 10.17 -15.19
C SER A 40 10.16 9.54 -15.94
N GLU A 41 9.92 9.98 -17.17
CA GLU A 41 8.80 9.47 -17.97
C GLU A 41 8.88 7.96 -18.22
N SER A 42 10.09 7.43 -18.47
CA SER A 42 10.30 5.98 -18.61
C SER A 42 10.00 5.22 -17.32
N GLU A 43 10.34 5.80 -16.16
CA GLU A 43 10.04 5.17 -14.86
C GLU A 43 8.55 5.23 -14.54
N ILE A 44 7.86 6.30 -14.93
CA ILE A 44 6.40 6.39 -14.82
C ILE A 44 5.72 5.34 -15.70
N MET A 45 6.24 5.09 -16.91
CA MET A 45 5.75 4.01 -17.77
C MET A 45 5.93 2.64 -17.10
N ASP A 46 7.10 2.39 -16.51
CA ASP A 46 7.38 1.15 -15.79
C ASP A 46 6.48 0.98 -14.54
N LEU A 47 6.28 2.03 -13.75
CA LEU A 47 5.36 2.02 -12.59
C LEU A 47 3.92 1.70 -13.00
N ASN A 48 3.49 2.22 -14.14
CA ASN A 48 2.19 1.89 -14.71
C ASN A 48 2.13 0.43 -15.16
N LEU A 49 3.19 -0.08 -15.80
CA LEU A 49 3.28 -1.48 -16.20
C LEU A 49 3.23 -2.43 -14.98
N ILE A 50 3.93 -2.08 -13.89
CA ILE A 50 3.90 -2.81 -12.61
C ILE A 50 2.47 -2.86 -12.06
N THR A 51 1.78 -1.72 -12.05
CA THR A 51 0.44 -1.60 -11.48
C THR A 51 -0.61 -2.33 -12.31
N ASP A 52 -0.53 -2.22 -13.63
CA ASP A 52 -1.43 -2.91 -14.55
C ASP A 52 -1.21 -4.43 -14.51
N PHE A 53 0.05 -4.87 -14.39
CA PHE A 53 0.37 -6.28 -14.16
C PHE A 53 -0.27 -6.81 -12.88
N PHE A 54 -0.09 -6.09 -11.76
CA PHE A 54 -0.68 -6.47 -10.49
C PHE A 54 -2.20 -6.58 -10.61
N GLN A 55 -2.85 -5.58 -11.19
CA GLN A 55 -4.29 -5.60 -11.39
C GLN A 55 -4.73 -6.79 -12.26
N SER A 56 -4.04 -7.04 -13.36
CA SER A 56 -4.36 -8.17 -14.25
C SER A 56 -4.28 -9.51 -13.52
N GLU A 57 -3.20 -9.77 -12.77
CA GLU A 57 -3.01 -11.04 -12.07
C GLU A 57 -3.93 -11.16 -10.85
N PHE A 58 -4.08 -10.09 -10.07
CA PHE A 58 -4.81 -10.13 -8.82
C PHE A 58 -6.33 -10.05 -9.03
N CYS A 59 -6.77 -9.10 -9.85
CA CYS A 59 -8.17 -8.83 -10.14
C CYS A 59 -8.73 -9.63 -11.32
N GLY A 60 -7.86 -10.19 -12.17
CA GLY A 60 -8.29 -10.91 -13.38
C GLY A 60 -8.82 -9.99 -14.49
N ASN A 61 -8.50 -8.69 -14.45
CA ASN A 61 -8.91 -7.71 -15.45
C ASN A 61 -7.90 -6.56 -15.55
N THR A 62 -7.98 -5.79 -16.64
CA THR A 62 -7.09 -4.65 -16.92
C THR A 62 -7.80 -3.29 -16.85
N ASP A 63 -9.07 -3.27 -16.44
CA ASP A 63 -9.89 -2.06 -16.38
C ASP A 63 -9.55 -1.26 -15.13
N ARG A 64 -8.69 -0.26 -15.26
CA ARG A 64 -8.16 0.55 -14.14
C ARG A 64 -9.26 1.15 -13.23
N THR A 65 -10.47 1.36 -13.75
CA THR A 65 -11.59 1.88 -12.95
C THR A 65 -12.09 0.88 -11.90
N LYS A 66 -11.83 -0.42 -12.11
CA LYS A 66 -12.22 -1.52 -11.23
C LYS A 66 -11.17 -1.87 -10.18
N PHE A 67 -10.05 -1.16 -10.13
CA PHE A 67 -8.99 -1.42 -9.15
C PHE A 67 -9.54 -1.37 -7.71
N GLY A 68 -10.19 -0.27 -7.34
CA GLY A 68 -10.68 -0.08 -5.98
C GLY A 68 -11.68 -1.15 -5.54
N SER A 69 -12.70 -1.42 -6.35
CA SER A 69 -13.70 -2.45 -6.03
C SER A 69 -13.10 -3.86 -5.96
N CYS A 70 -12.10 -4.17 -6.79
CA CYS A 70 -11.35 -5.43 -6.70
C CYS A 70 -10.59 -5.56 -5.37
N ILE A 71 -9.87 -4.52 -4.96
CA ILE A 71 -9.12 -4.53 -3.70
C ILE A 71 -10.09 -4.68 -2.52
N THR A 72 -11.11 -3.83 -2.43
CA THR A 72 -12.09 -3.86 -1.34
C THR A 72 -12.78 -5.21 -1.23
N SER A 73 -13.23 -5.81 -2.34
CA SER A 73 -13.86 -7.14 -2.34
C SER A 73 -12.90 -8.29 -1.99
N SER A 74 -11.59 -8.04 -2.08
CA SER A 74 -10.54 -9.01 -1.73
C SER A 74 -10.08 -8.91 -0.28
N LEU A 75 -10.35 -7.81 0.44
CA LEU A 75 -9.88 -7.57 1.81
C LEU A 75 -10.19 -8.73 2.78
N PRO A 76 -11.40 -9.32 2.80
CA PRO A 76 -11.68 -10.44 3.71
C PRO A 76 -10.80 -11.68 3.46
N LYS A 77 -10.29 -11.85 2.24
CA LYS A 77 -9.42 -12.97 1.85
C LYS A 77 -7.93 -12.64 2.00
N LEU A 78 -7.61 -11.35 2.14
CA LEU A 78 -6.25 -10.86 2.37
C LEU A 78 -5.86 -10.93 3.84
N ASN A 79 -6.83 -10.96 4.76
CA ASN A 79 -6.62 -11.29 6.15
C ASN A 79 -6.34 -12.79 6.36
N ASP A 80 -5.35 -13.32 5.65
CA ASP A 80 -4.83 -14.68 5.79
C ASP A 80 -3.33 -14.59 6.08
N TRP A 81 -2.96 -15.02 7.28
CA TRP A 81 -1.58 -14.97 7.77
C TRP A 81 -0.62 -15.84 6.95
N GLU A 82 -1.13 -16.83 6.20
CA GLU A 82 -0.34 -17.65 5.28
C GLU A 82 -0.23 -17.06 3.85
N TYR A 83 -0.90 -15.92 3.60
CA TYR A 83 -0.98 -15.24 2.32
C TYR A 83 -1.41 -16.16 1.16
N LYS A 84 -2.26 -17.17 1.43
CA LYS A 84 -2.68 -18.15 0.41
C LYS A 84 -3.40 -17.47 -0.74
N TYR A 85 -4.23 -16.47 -0.43
CA TYR A 85 -4.97 -15.74 -1.45
C TYR A 85 -4.02 -15.01 -2.42
N LEU A 86 -3.07 -14.23 -1.90
CA LEU A 86 -2.04 -13.56 -2.69
C LEU A 86 -1.22 -14.56 -3.52
N ARG A 87 -0.77 -15.65 -2.87
CA ARG A 87 0.00 -16.72 -3.53
C ARG A 87 -0.78 -17.39 -4.66
N LYS A 88 -2.10 -17.53 -4.53
CA LYS A 88 -2.93 -18.13 -5.59
C LYS A 88 -3.12 -17.17 -6.77
N LYS A 89 -3.24 -15.87 -6.48
CA LYS A 89 -3.58 -14.85 -7.48
C LYS A 89 -2.41 -14.45 -8.38
N ILE A 90 -1.22 -14.23 -7.82
CA ILE A 90 -0.10 -13.67 -8.59
C ILE A 90 0.89 -14.76 -8.99
N SER A 91 1.07 -15.03 -10.29
CA SER A 91 2.03 -16.02 -10.75
C SER A 91 3.47 -15.54 -10.59
N TRP A 92 4.30 -16.32 -9.89
CA TRP A 92 5.73 -16.02 -9.75
C TRP A 92 6.45 -16.00 -11.11
N LYS A 93 6.13 -16.95 -11.99
CA LYS A 93 6.72 -17.02 -13.33
C LYS A 93 6.41 -15.75 -14.13
N LYS A 94 5.20 -15.21 -13.99
CA LYS A 94 4.80 -13.99 -14.70
C LYS A 94 5.40 -12.73 -14.05
N GLN A 95 5.46 -12.65 -12.73
CA GLN A 95 6.13 -11.55 -12.03
C GLN A 95 7.62 -11.48 -12.36
N LYS A 96 8.32 -12.62 -12.46
CA LYS A 96 9.71 -12.64 -12.93
C LYS A 96 9.87 -12.09 -14.35
N LYS A 97 8.89 -12.35 -15.23
CA LYS A 97 8.84 -11.76 -16.58
C LYS A 97 8.50 -10.27 -16.58
N LEU A 98 7.76 -9.78 -15.59
CA LEU A 98 7.55 -8.34 -15.41
C LEU A 98 8.89 -7.65 -15.11
N TYR A 99 9.72 -8.23 -14.23
CA TYR A 99 11.01 -7.65 -13.89
C TYR A 99 11.95 -7.51 -15.08
N SER A 100 11.90 -8.41 -16.06
CA SER A 100 12.70 -8.27 -17.29
C SER A 100 12.14 -7.25 -18.30
N LYS A 101 10.99 -6.64 -18.03
CA LYS A 101 10.33 -5.66 -18.92
C LYS A 101 10.43 -4.22 -18.44
N ILE A 102 10.73 -4.03 -17.16
CA ILE A 102 10.97 -2.70 -16.59
C ILE A 102 12.45 -2.36 -16.68
N SER A 103 12.78 -1.09 -16.70
CA SER A 103 14.18 -0.65 -16.67
C SER A 103 14.85 -1.01 -15.34
N ASP A 104 16.17 -1.22 -15.40
CA ASP A 104 17.00 -1.39 -14.21
C ASP A 104 16.94 -0.16 -13.30
N SER A 105 16.78 1.04 -13.85
CA SER A 105 16.57 2.27 -13.07
C SER A 105 15.32 2.15 -12.20
N THR A 106 14.18 1.76 -12.79
CA THR A 106 12.94 1.56 -12.02
C THR A 106 13.09 0.44 -11.00
N PHE A 107 13.64 -0.71 -11.41
CA PHE A 107 13.83 -1.84 -10.51
C PHE A 107 14.67 -1.44 -9.29
N ASN A 108 15.84 -0.83 -9.52
CA ASN A 108 16.78 -0.46 -8.46
C ASN A 108 16.30 0.74 -7.61
N LYS A 109 15.42 1.59 -8.13
CA LYS A 109 14.73 2.59 -7.30
C LYS A 109 13.77 1.93 -6.32
N ILE A 110 13.01 0.92 -6.71
CA ILE A 110 11.98 0.31 -5.86
C ILE A 110 12.56 -0.78 -4.95
N TRP A 111 13.37 -1.66 -5.52
CA TRP A 111 13.82 -2.90 -4.91
C TRP A 111 15.34 -3.05 -4.96
N ALA A 112 15.88 -3.74 -3.97
CA ALA A 112 17.24 -4.27 -4.00
C ALA A 112 17.21 -5.79 -3.79
N ILE A 113 18.29 -6.46 -4.19
CA ILE A 113 18.50 -7.88 -3.90
C ILE A 113 19.36 -8.01 -2.65
N CYS A 114 18.74 -8.38 -1.53
CA CYS A 114 19.41 -8.58 -0.25
C CYS A 114 19.78 -10.05 -0.01
N ASN A 115 20.85 -10.25 0.77
CA ASN A 115 21.12 -11.53 1.43
C ASN A 115 20.22 -11.68 2.65
N SER A 116 19.69 -12.87 2.87
CA SER A 116 18.92 -13.22 4.05
C SER A 116 19.29 -14.61 4.53
N THR A 117 19.17 -14.84 5.84
CA THR A 117 19.47 -16.13 6.47
C THR A 117 18.21 -16.68 7.12
N PHE A 118 17.80 -17.88 6.72
CA PHE A 118 16.68 -18.57 7.36
C PHE A 118 17.15 -19.23 8.67
N LEU A 119 17.04 -18.46 9.76
CA LEU A 119 17.63 -18.76 11.07
C LEU A 119 17.09 -20.04 11.73
N VAL A 120 15.86 -20.45 11.40
CA VAL A 120 15.22 -21.62 12.03
C VAL A 120 15.59 -22.95 11.37
N SER A 121 16.36 -22.93 10.27
CA SER A 121 16.92 -24.15 9.66
C SER A 121 18.26 -24.56 10.27
N LYS A 122 18.49 -25.88 10.35
CA LYS A 122 19.79 -26.47 10.71
C LYS A 122 20.25 -27.42 9.58
N PRO A 123 21.40 -27.15 8.92
CA PRO A 123 22.22 -25.93 9.01
C PRO A 123 21.46 -24.67 8.57
N LYS A 124 21.97 -23.50 8.96
CA LYS A 124 21.44 -22.20 8.50
C LYS A 124 21.41 -22.18 6.97
N TYR A 125 20.36 -21.59 6.40
CA TYR A 125 20.19 -21.50 4.95
C TYR A 125 20.21 -20.04 4.49
N GLU A 126 21.26 -19.69 3.75
CA GLU A 126 21.38 -18.38 3.10
C GLU A 126 20.63 -18.36 1.78
N HIS A 127 19.95 -17.25 1.50
CA HIS A 127 19.18 -17.04 0.28
C HIS A 127 19.12 -15.57 -0.09
N LYS A 128 18.62 -15.31 -1.31
CA LYS A 128 18.37 -13.94 -1.81
C LYS A 128 16.90 -13.59 -1.65
N MET A 129 16.61 -12.37 -1.24
CA MET A 129 15.27 -11.79 -1.19
C MET A 129 15.24 -10.42 -1.85
N ILE A 130 14.07 -9.98 -2.32
CA ILE A 130 13.83 -8.55 -2.55
C ILE A 130 13.70 -7.84 -1.20
N CYS A 131 14.31 -6.68 -1.10
CA CYS A 131 14.23 -5.75 0.02
C CYS A 131 14.01 -4.33 -0.50
N PHE A 132 13.74 -3.40 0.41
CA PHE A 132 13.69 -1.99 0.08
C PHE A 132 15.07 -1.49 -0.35
N SER A 133 15.12 -0.73 -1.44
CA SER A 133 16.36 -0.20 -2.03
C SER A 133 17.02 0.91 -1.19
N GLN A 134 16.31 1.46 -0.20
CA GLN A 134 16.69 2.69 0.52
C GLN A 134 16.83 3.91 -0.38
N ASN A 135 16.24 3.86 -1.58
CA ASN A 135 16.31 4.98 -2.50
C ASN A 135 15.48 6.18 -1.96
N PRO A 136 16.08 7.38 -1.85
CA PRO A 136 15.40 8.55 -1.31
C PRO A 136 14.19 8.96 -2.14
N VAL A 137 14.17 8.68 -3.45
CA VAL A 137 13.04 9.00 -4.34
C VAL A 137 11.78 8.23 -3.93
N ILE A 138 11.90 6.93 -3.66
CA ILE A 138 10.75 6.13 -3.19
C ILE A 138 10.29 6.62 -1.83
N LEU A 139 11.23 6.92 -0.93
CA LEU A 139 10.89 7.45 0.37
C LEU A 139 10.13 8.79 0.27
N SER A 140 10.61 9.71 -0.56
CA SER A 140 9.96 11.00 -0.80
C SER A 140 8.58 10.83 -1.46
N PHE A 141 8.43 9.89 -2.38
CA PHE A 141 7.15 9.53 -2.99
C PHE A 141 6.14 9.05 -1.93
N VAL A 142 6.55 8.13 -1.05
CA VAL A 142 5.66 7.61 0.00
C VAL A 142 5.37 8.67 1.07
N LYS A 143 6.35 9.50 1.45
CA LYS A 143 6.14 10.67 2.33
C LYS A 143 5.11 11.64 1.75
N ALA A 144 5.16 11.87 0.44
CA ALA A 144 4.20 12.75 -0.23
C ALA A 144 2.77 12.18 -0.22
N LEU A 145 2.62 10.87 -0.44
CA LEU A 145 1.33 10.19 -0.23
C LEU A 145 0.85 10.28 1.23
N GLY A 146 1.79 10.24 2.17
CA GLY A 146 1.53 10.35 3.60
C GLY A 146 0.93 11.68 4.05
N LYS A 147 1.06 12.76 3.26
CA LYS A 147 0.48 14.07 3.60
C LYS A 147 -1.04 14.04 3.69
N SER A 148 -1.69 13.15 2.95
CA SER A 148 -3.15 12.99 2.92
C SER A 148 -3.62 11.63 3.45
N ASN A 149 -2.71 10.77 3.89
CA ASN A 149 -3.01 9.44 4.41
C ASN A 149 -2.08 9.15 5.59
N ARG A 150 -2.64 9.11 6.80
CA ARG A 150 -1.86 9.02 8.04
C ARG A 150 -1.15 7.68 8.16
N PHE A 151 -1.76 6.60 7.69
CA PHE A 151 -1.10 5.30 7.61
C PHE A 151 0.16 5.37 6.74
N LEU A 152 0.09 6.00 5.57
CA LEU A 152 1.23 6.15 4.66
C LEU A 152 2.30 7.09 5.22
N GLY A 153 1.91 8.10 6.00
CA GLY A 153 2.86 8.94 6.75
C GLY A 153 3.68 8.11 7.74
N ASN A 154 3.00 7.38 8.62
CA ASN A 154 3.65 6.49 9.59
C ASN A 154 4.46 5.36 8.91
N TYR A 155 3.95 4.86 7.78
CA TYR A 155 4.65 3.87 6.97
C TYR A 155 5.96 4.45 6.42
N ALA A 156 5.95 5.67 5.90
CA ALA A 156 7.14 6.30 5.34
C ALA A 156 8.24 6.50 6.40
N GLU A 157 7.87 6.94 7.60
CA GLU A 157 8.79 7.10 8.73
C GLU A 157 9.41 5.75 9.14
N LYS A 158 8.59 4.70 9.25
CA LYS A 158 9.08 3.35 9.54
C LYS A 158 10.00 2.83 8.43
N LEU A 159 9.65 3.08 7.18
CA LEU A 159 10.47 2.67 6.03
C LEU A 159 11.85 3.35 6.05
N GLU A 160 11.90 4.63 6.43
CA GLU A 160 13.15 5.39 6.59
C GLU A 160 14.02 4.87 7.74
N ILE A 161 13.42 4.61 8.91
CA ILE A 161 14.16 4.23 10.13
C ILE A 161 14.58 2.76 10.11
N VAL A 162 13.68 1.88 9.68
CA VAL A 162 13.87 0.41 9.76
C VAL A 162 14.38 -0.17 8.45
N GLY A 163 14.14 0.49 7.31
CA GLY A 163 14.55 -0.01 6.00
C GLY A 163 13.78 -1.25 5.52
N GLY A 164 12.64 -1.55 6.14
CA GLY A 164 11.81 -2.72 5.83
C GLY A 164 10.41 -2.34 5.35
N PHE A 165 9.89 -3.08 4.38
CA PHE A 165 8.48 -2.97 3.98
C PHE A 165 7.58 -3.54 5.08
N ASN A 166 6.45 -2.88 5.41
CA ASN A 166 5.48 -3.42 6.37
C ASN A 166 4.82 -4.70 5.84
N ASN A 167 4.23 -5.45 6.77
CA ASN A 167 3.38 -6.57 6.44
C ASN A 167 2.14 -6.09 5.69
N ILE A 168 1.76 -6.81 4.63
CA ILE A 168 0.53 -6.55 3.87
C ILE A 168 -0.75 -6.65 4.69
N ASN A 169 -0.71 -7.38 5.81
CA ASN A 169 -1.81 -7.42 6.77
C ASN A 169 -2.05 -6.03 7.38
N ASP A 170 -1.01 -5.26 7.69
CA ASP A 170 -1.16 -3.92 8.25
C ASP A 170 -1.83 -2.97 7.25
N ILE A 171 -1.46 -3.10 5.97
CA ILE A 171 -2.11 -2.37 4.86
C ILE A 171 -3.57 -2.81 4.73
N SER A 172 -3.86 -4.11 4.80
CA SER A 172 -5.21 -4.66 4.68
C SER A 172 -6.11 -4.20 5.83
N ILE A 173 -5.58 -4.19 7.06
CA ILE A 173 -6.26 -3.67 8.25
C ILE A 173 -6.55 -2.18 8.06
N SER A 174 -5.56 -1.38 7.64
CA SER A 174 -5.77 0.05 7.40
C SER A 174 -6.78 0.34 6.29
N LEU A 175 -6.84 -0.48 5.24
CA LEU A 175 -7.84 -0.36 4.18
C LEU A 175 -9.26 -0.63 4.67
N VAL A 176 -9.42 -1.46 5.72
CA VAL A 176 -10.72 -1.75 6.35
C VAL A 176 -11.07 -0.65 7.35
N ASP A 177 -10.15 -0.34 8.28
CA ASP A 177 -10.42 0.50 9.45
C ASP A 177 -10.40 2.00 9.13
N HIS A 178 -9.69 2.40 8.07
CA HIS A 178 -9.48 3.80 7.67
C HIS A 178 -9.73 3.99 6.17
N SER A 179 -10.77 3.34 5.63
CA SER A 179 -11.07 3.30 4.19
C SER A 179 -11.19 4.70 3.53
N GLU A 180 -11.61 5.70 4.30
CA GLU A 180 -11.73 7.11 3.90
C GLU A 180 -10.37 7.77 3.62
N GLU A 181 -9.29 7.30 4.24
CA GLU A 181 -7.92 7.77 3.98
C GLU A 181 -7.36 7.15 2.67
N TRP A 182 -7.99 6.11 2.13
CA TRP A 182 -7.53 5.38 0.96
C TRP A 182 -8.32 5.72 -0.30
N ASN A 183 -7.87 6.74 -1.04
CA ASN A 183 -8.40 7.01 -2.38
C ASN A 183 -7.92 5.96 -3.39
N LEU A 184 -8.61 4.83 -3.48
CA LEU A 184 -8.26 3.74 -4.40
C LEU A 184 -8.46 4.08 -5.90
N LYS A 185 -9.05 5.24 -6.20
CA LYS A 185 -9.10 5.80 -7.57
C LYS A 185 -7.82 6.55 -7.92
N ASP A 186 -7.03 6.98 -6.93
CA ASP A 186 -5.76 7.66 -7.16
C ASP A 186 -4.71 6.66 -7.66
N ARG A 187 -4.18 6.93 -8.85
CA ARG A 187 -3.15 6.09 -9.47
C ARG A 187 -1.89 5.97 -8.61
N ASN A 188 -1.54 7.00 -7.85
CA ASN A 188 -0.34 6.94 -7.00
C ASN A 188 -0.52 5.96 -5.83
N ILE A 189 -1.74 5.91 -5.26
CA ILE A 189 -2.12 4.90 -4.26
C ILE A 189 -2.13 3.51 -4.88
N GLN A 190 -2.64 3.34 -6.10
CA GLN A 190 -2.61 2.05 -6.81
C GLN A 190 -1.18 1.57 -7.05
N ILE A 191 -0.27 2.46 -7.48
CA ILE A 191 1.16 2.17 -7.67
C ILE A 191 1.78 1.72 -6.36
N PHE A 192 1.57 2.47 -5.27
CA PHE A 192 2.06 2.09 -3.95
C PHE A 192 1.60 0.68 -3.58
N LEU A 193 0.30 0.39 -3.66
CA LEU A 193 -0.25 -0.92 -3.33
C LEU A 193 0.36 -2.00 -4.21
N ALA A 194 0.40 -1.83 -5.54
CA ALA A 194 0.98 -2.81 -6.44
C ALA A 194 2.42 -3.18 -6.07
N ILE A 195 3.25 -2.18 -5.73
CA ILE A 195 4.62 -2.42 -5.24
C ILE A 195 4.59 -3.30 -3.98
N GLN A 196 3.76 -2.97 -2.97
CA GLN A 196 3.69 -3.73 -1.72
C GLN A 196 3.24 -5.18 -1.94
N TYR A 197 2.16 -5.39 -2.71
CA TYR A 197 1.64 -6.74 -3.01
C TYR A 197 2.63 -7.59 -3.80
N LEU A 198 3.33 -6.99 -4.76
CA LEU A 198 4.34 -7.69 -5.56
C LEU A 198 5.60 -8.00 -4.75
N THR A 199 6.07 -7.07 -3.90
CA THR A 199 7.13 -7.34 -2.93
C THR A 199 6.80 -8.55 -2.07
N GLN A 200 5.59 -8.59 -1.49
CA GLN A 200 5.17 -9.69 -0.64
C GLN A 200 5.10 -11.02 -1.43
N ASN A 201 4.57 -11.01 -2.66
CA ASN A 201 4.55 -12.22 -3.48
C ASN A 201 5.95 -12.71 -3.85
N ASP A 202 6.90 -11.80 -4.09
CA ASP A 202 8.30 -12.13 -4.34
C ASP A 202 8.93 -12.79 -3.12
N MET A 203 8.84 -12.16 -1.95
CA MET A 203 9.38 -12.69 -0.69
C MET A 203 8.87 -14.10 -0.41
N LEU A 204 7.60 -14.38 -0.72
CA LEU A 204 6.98 -15.68 -0.51
C LEU A 204 7.41 -16.76 -1.51
N LYS A 205 7.93 -16.40 -2.69
CA LYS A 205 8.09 -17.33 -3.83
C LYS A 205 9.45 -17.33 -4.52
N ARG A 206 10.30 -16.33 -4.28
CA ARG A 206 11.61 -16.20 -4.91
C ARG A 206 12.46 -17.44 -4.69
N ASP A 207 12.53 -17.89 -3.43
CA ASP A 207 13.24 -19.12 -3.06
C ASP A 207 12.26 -20.19 -2.56
N ARG A 208 12.02 -21.20 -3.40
CA ARG A 208 11.15 -22.33 -3.09
C ARG A 208 11.66 -23.14 -1.89
N LYS A 209 12.96 -23.17 -1.64
CA LYS A 209 13.55 -23.89 -0.50
C LYS A 209 13.19 -23.21 0.82
N VAL A 210 13.19 -21.88 0.88
CA VAL A 210 12.70 -21.13 2.06
C VAL A 210 11.28 -21.56 2.41
N GLY A 211 10.35 -21.53 1.45
CA GLY A 211 8.96 -21.96 1.70
C GLY A 211 8.81 -23.43 2.09
N ARG A 212 9.73 -24.32 1.70
CA ARG A 212 9.76 -25.72 2.18
C ARG A 212 10.27 -25.81 3.61
N LEU A 213 11.31 -25.04 3.96
CA LEU A 213 11.89 -25.00 5.29
C LEU A 213 10.91 -24.40 6.31
N GLU A 214 10.19 -23.33 5.95
CA GLU A 214 9.10 -22.76 6.76
C GLU A 214 8.04 -23.82 7.09
N LYS A 215 7.51 -24.52 6.08
CA LYS A 215 6.51 -25.58 6.29
C LYS A 215 7.02 -26.69 7.19
N ARG A 216 8.29 -27.07 7.06
CA ARG A 216 8.91 -28.07 7.94
C ARG A 216 8.96 -27.56 9.38
N TYR A 217 9.44 -26.34 9.59
CA TYR A 217 9.54 -25.72 10.90
C TYR A 217 8.16 -25.60 11.60
N THR A 218 7.14 -25.13 10.89
CA THR A 218 5.76 -25.04 11.42
C THR A 218 5.20 -26.41 11.83
N ARG A 219 5.49 -27.47 11.07
CA ARG A 219 5.09 -28.85 11.42
C ARG A 219 5.82 -29.37 12.66
N GLU A 220 7.08 -29.00 12.84
CA GLU A 220 7.85 -29.37 14.02
C GLU A 220 7.34 -28.64 15.27
N LEU A 221 6.98 -27.36 15.15
CA LEU A 221 6.34 -26.60 16.23
C LEU A 221 4.98 -27.18 16.63
N SER A 222 4.12 -27.51 15.66
CA SER A 222 2.79 -28.07 15.96
C SER A 222 2.84 -29.47 16.57
N LYS A 223 3.86 -30.28 16.22
CA LYS A 223 4.10 -31.56 16.90
C LYS A 223 4.55 -31.37 18.34
N LYS A 224 5.38 -30.35 18.62
CA LYS A 224 5.83 -30.05 19.98
C LYS A 224 4.69 -29.53 20.85
N SER A 225 3.86 -28.62 20.34
CA SER A 225 2.73 -28.08 21.12
C SER A 225 1.71 -29.17 21.49
N LYS A 226 1.44 -30.12 20.59
CA LYS A 226 0.56 -31.27 20.90
C LYS A 226 1.10 -32.21 21.98
N LYS A 227 2.43 -32.26 22.19
CA LYS A 227 3.05 -33.09 23.23
C LYS A 227 3.06 -32.42 24.61
N THR A 228 2.89 -31.10 24.67
CA THR A 228 2.94 -30.32 25.91
C THR A 228 1.57 -30.01 26.51
N VAL A 229 0.48 -30.33 25.81
CA VAL A 229 -0.88 -30.26 26.39
C VAL A 229 -1.12 -31.57 27.17
N PRO A 230 -1.36 -31.52 28.50
CA PRO A 230 -1.67 -32.70 29.28
C PRO A 230 -2.89 -33.41 28.70
N ASN A 231 -2.80 -34.71 28.51
CA ASN A 231 -3.93 -35.54 28.14
C ASN A 231 -4.76 -35.73 29.42
N ASN A 232 -5.68 -34.80 29.69
CA ASN A 232 -6.66 -34.96 30.78
C ASN A 232 -7.67 -36.02 30.32
N GLY A 233 -7.29 -37.28 30.50
CA GLY A 233 -8.17 -38.43 30.42
C GLY A 233 -9.08 -38.53 31.64
#